data_AF-A0A7M3ZUA1-F1
#
_entry.id   AF-A0A7M3ZUA1-F1
#
_cell.length_a   1.000
_cell.length_b   1.000
_cell.length_c   1.000
_cell.angle_alpha   90.00
_cell.angle_beta   90.00
_cell.angle_gamma   90.00
#
_symmetry.space_group_name_H-M   'P 1'
#
loop_
_entity.id
_entity.type
_entity.pdbx_description
1 polymer ?
#
loop_
_entity_poly.entity_id
_entity_poly.type
_entity_poly.pdbx_seq_one_letter_code
_entity_poly.pdbx_strand_id
1 'polypeptide(L)'
;MRGKVERQRADPVRTMEHPLFLDYGPVPGWAILLALFGVSGGFFGYQVWKASKLVLVGKPENRFDNWGARVSEVLSGWLGQKKVLKDR
;
A
#
# COMPACT_ATOMS: atom_id res chain seq x y z
N MET A 1 7.91 -2.21 -63.44
CA MET A 1 7.23 -1.56 -62.30
C MET A 1 6.99 -2.58 -61.18
N ARG A 2 8.06 -3.08 -60.52
CA ARG A 2 7.95 -4.12 -59.49
C ARG A 2 9.01 -3.91 -58.42
N GLY A 3 8.55 -3.87 -57.17
CA GLY A 3 9.36 -4.25 -56.01
C GLY A 3 10.22 -3.14 -55.42
N LYS A 4 9.61 -2.27 -54.62
CA LYS A 4 10.22 -1.71 -53.40
C LYS A 4 9.13 -1.03 -52.57
N VAL A 5 8.19 -1.83 -52.09
CA VAL A 5 7.45 -1.48 -50.87
C VAL A 5 8.39 -1.87 -49.75
N GLU A 6 9.15 -0.88 -49.29
CA GLU A 6 10.07 -0.95 -48.17
C GLU A 6 9.27 -1.36 -46.94
N ARG A 7 9.35 -2.65 -46.60
CA ARG A 7 8.71 -3.21 -45.42
C ARG A 7 9.12 -2.38 -44.22
N GLN A 8 8.12 -1.78 -43.58
CA GLN A 8 8.21 -1.20 -42.25
C GLN A 8 9.06 -2.12 -41.37
N ARG A 9 10.23 -1.62 -41.00
CA ARG A 9 11.11 -2.25 -40.03
C ARG A 9 10.33 -2.21 -38.71
N ALA A 10 9.74 -3.33 -38.32
CA ALA A 10 9.19 -3.48 -36.99
C ALA A 10 10.32 -3.20 -36.00
N ASP A 11 10.16 -2.19 -35.15
CA ASP A 11 11.07 -1.94 -34.06
C ASP A 11 11.14 -3.23 -33.22
N PRO A 12 12.33 -3.73 -32.86
CA PRO A 12 12.41 -4.86 -31.95
C PRO A 12 11.75 -4.43 -30.63
N VAL A 13 10.72 -5.16 -30.20
CA VAL A 13 10.13 -4.99 -28.87
C VAL A 13 11.28 -5.06 -27.87
N ARG A 14 11.60 -3.92 -27.25
CA ARG A 14 12.57 -3.87 -26.16
C ARG A 14 11.92 -4.60 -24.99
N THR A 15 12.25 -5.88 -24.81
CA THR A 15 12.02 -6.56 -23.54
C THR A 15 12.90 -5.88 -22.51
N MET A 16 12.35 -4.88 -21.83
CA MET A 16 12.96 -4.33 -20.61
C MET A 16 13.11 -5.49 -19.63
N GLU A 17 14.33 -5.80 -19.22
CA GLU A 17 14.54 -6.80 -18.19
C GLU A 17 13.91 -6.34 -16.88
N HIS A 18 13.12 -7.23 -16.27
CA HIS A 18 12.43 -6.90 -15.03
C HIS A 18 13.47 -6.71 -13.91
N PRO A 19 13.42 -5.62 -13.13
CA PRO A 19 14.48 -5.27 -12.17
C PRO A 19 14.74 -6.32 -11.07
N LEU A 20 13.77 -7.18 -10.78
CA LEU A 20 13.96 -8.29 -9.83
C LEU A 20 14.94 -9.37 -10.31
N PHE A 21 15.15 -9.48 -11.63
CA PHE A 21 16.07 -10.44 -12.24
C PHE A 21 17.43 -9.84 -12.55
N LEU A 22 17.65 -8.55 -12.25
CA LEU A 22 18.95 -7.89 -12.37
C LEU A 22 19.79 -8.14 -11.13
N ASP A 23 21.11 -8.25 -11.33
CA ASP A 23 22.09 -8.26 -10.25
C ASP A 23 22.59 -6.84 -9.97
N TYR A 24 22.53 -6.43 -8.70
CA TYR A 24 23.02 -5.14 -8.20
C TYR A 24 24.36 -5.37 -7.50
N GLY A 25 25.43 -5.46 -8.29
CA GLY A 25 26.74 -5.88 -7.80
C GLY A 25 26.71 -7.36 -7.38
N PRO A 26 27.10 -7.72 -6.14
CA PRO A 26 27.02 -9.11 -5.66
C PRO A 26 25.62 -9.51 -5.16
N VAL A 27 24.62 -8.63 -5.24
CA VAL A 27 23.29 -8.85 -4.64
C VAL A 27 22.23 -8.95 -5.74
N PRO A 28 21.49 -10.06 -5.85
CA PRO A 28 20.41 -10.18 -6.82
C PRO A 28 19.19 -9.34 -6.42
N GLY A 29 18.47 -8.77 -7.39
CA GLY A 29 17.37 -7.83 -7.16
C GLY A 29 16.23 -8.36 -6.28
N TRP A 30 15.89 -9.64 -6.41
CA TRP A 30 14.87 -10.27 -5.55
C TRP A 30 15.28 -10.30 -4.08
N ALA A 31 16.58 -10.43 -3.76
CA ALA A 31 17.07 -10.43 -2.38
C ALA A 31 16.92 -9.04 -1.74
N ILE A 32 17.11 -7.96 -2.53
CA ILE A 32 16.85 -6.59 -2.09
C ILE A 32 15.37 -6.42 -1.72
N LEU A 33 14.46 -6.93 -2.56
CA LEU A 33 13.03 -6.88 -2.29
C LEU A 33 12.70 -7.60 -0.97
N LEU A 34 13.24 -8.80 -0.74
CA LEU A 34 13.01 -9.54 0.50
C LEU A 34 13.59 -8.82 1.71
N ALA A 35 14.75 -8.17 1.59
CA ALA A 35 15.33 -7.39 2.68
C ALA A 35 14.43 -6.20 3.05
N LEU A 36 13.97 -5.44 2.05
CA LEU A 36 13.05 -4.31 2.26
C LEU A 36 11.73 -4.78 2.87
N PHE A 37 11.14 -5.84 2.33
CA PHE A 37 9.91 -6.43 2.85
C PHE A 37 10.07 -6.94 4.29
N GLY A 38 11.17 -7.65 4.57
CA GLY A 38 11.45 -8.20 5.89
C GLY A 38 11.67 -7.12 6.94
N VAL A 39 12.48 -6.10 6.65
CA VAL A 39 12.76 -5.01 7.58
C VAL A 39 11.50 -4.16 7.82
N SER A 40 10.83 -3.73 6.75
CA SER A 40 9.64 -2.89 6.88
C SER A 40 8.47 -3.66 7.49
N GLY A 41 8.21 -4.88 7.04
CA GLY A 41 7.15 -5.75 7.54
C GLY A 41 7.40 -6.18 8.99
N GLY A 42 8.64 -6.51 9.35
CA GLY A 42 9.02 -6.83 10.72
C GLY A 42 8.84 -5.64 11.66
N PHE A 43 9.32 -4.45 11.26
CA PHE A 43 9.12 -3.23 12.03
C PHE A 43 7.63 -2.90 12.19
N PHE A 44 6.88 -2.89 11.09
CA PHE A 44 5.43 -2.65 11.12
C PHE A 44 4.70 -3.65 12.01
N GLY A 45 4.96 -4.94 11.84
CA GLY A 45 4.36 -6.02 12.63
C GLY A 45 4.67 -5.89 14.12
N TYR A 46 5.91 -5.56 14.48
CA TYR A 46 6.30 -5.32 15.87
C TYR A 46 5.55 -4.12 16.48
N GLN A 47 5.38 -3.04 15.73
CA GLN A 47 4.65 -1.86 16.17
C GLN A 47 3.16 -2.14 16.34
N VAL A 48 2.54 -2.85 15.39
CA VAL A 48 1.15 -3.32 15.50
C VAL A 48 0.98 -4.20 16.73
N TRP A 49 1.87 -5.17 16.95
CA TRP A 49 1.83 -6.04 18.12
C TRP A 49 1.86 -5.25 19.43
N LYS A 50 2.79 -4.29 19.57
CA LYS A 50 2.84 -3.42 20.77
C LYS A 50 1.56 -2.61 20.95
N ALA A 51 1.04 -2.01 19.87
CA ALA A 51 -0.20 -1.25 19.92
C ALA A 51 -1.39 -2.12 20.33
N SER A 52 -1.50 -3.33 19.77
CA SER A 52 -2.52 -4.31 20.15
C SER A 52 -2.42 -4.70 21.63
N LYS A 53 -1.21 -4.93 22.15
CA LYS A 53 -1.01 -5.22 23.58
C LYS A 53 -1.48 -4.08 24.48
N LEU A 54 -1.18 -2.82 24.10
CA LEU A 54 -1.66 -1.64 24.84
C LEU A 54 -3.18 -1.54 24.85
N VAL A 55 -3.85 -1.86 23.73
CA VAL A 55 -5.32 -1.92 23.66
C VAL A 55 -5.88 -2.98 24.62
N LEU A 56 -5.24 -4.15 24.71
CA LEU A 56 -5.68 -5.25 25.56
C LEU A 56 -5.45 -5.04 27.06
N VAL A 57 -4.53 -4.14 27.45
CA VAL A 57 -4.34 -3.71 28.86
C VAL A 57 -5.45 -2.77 29.32
N GLY A 58 -6.20 -2.19 28.37
CA GLY A 58 -7.38 -1.38 28.69
C GLY A 58 -8.41 -2.14 29.50
N LYS A 59 -9.27 -1.41 30.23
CA LYS A 59 -10.43 -2.02 30.88
C LYS A 59 -11.23 -2.83 29.85
N PRO A 60 -11.85 -3.96 30.26
CA PRO A 60 -12.80 -4.67 29.40
C PRO A 60 -13.96 -3.72 29.12
N GLU A 61 -13.90 -3.08 27.95
CA GLU A 61 -14.91 -2.17 27.46
C GLU A 61 -15.27 -2.62 26.06
N ASN A 62 -16.56 -2.64 25.74
CA ASN A 62 -17.03 -3.02 24.42
C ASN A 62 -16.76 -1.88 23.44
N ARG A 63 -15.54 -1.76 22.92
CA ARG A 63 -15.15 -0.65 22.01
C ARG A 63 -15.87 -0.66 20.66
N PHE A 64 -16.58 -1.75 20.36
CA PHE A 64 -17.28 -1.99 19.12
C PHE A 64 -18.80 -1.82 19.26
N ASP A 65 -19.31 -1.55 20.46
CA ASP A 65 -20.74 -1.32 20.72
C ASP A 65 -21.31 -0.14 19.91
N ASN A 66 -20.49 0.89 19.66
CA ASN A 66 -20.86 2.14 19.01
C ASN A 66 -19.96 2.47 17.81
N TRP A 67 -19.42 1.45 17.13
CA TRP A 67 -18.53 1.62 15.99
C TRP A 67 -19.15 2.50 14.88
N GLY A 68 -20.43 2.29 14.54
CA GLY A 68 -21.13 3.10 13.53
C GLY A 68 -21.25 4.58 13.90
N ALA A 69 -21.52 4.89 15.18
CA ALA A 69 -21.60 6.26 15.66
C ALA A 69 -20.23 6.95 15.61
N ARG A 70 -19.15 6.24 15.95
CA ARG A 70 -17.76 6.76 15.89
C ARG A 70 -17.31 7.00 14.45
N VAL A 71 -17.61 6.08 13.52
CA VAL A 71 -17.34 6.28 12.10
C VAL A 71 -18.12 7.48 11.57
N SER A 72 -19.40 7.60 11.91
CA SER A 72 -20.22 8.77 11.53
C SER A 72 -19.69 10.08 12.11
N GLU A 73 -19.18 10.07 13.34
CA GLU A 73 -18.54 11.22 13.96
C GLU A 73 -17.23 11.61 13.28
N VAL A 74 -16.38 10.64 12.95
CA VAL A 74 -15.14 10.89 12.20
C VAL A 74 -15.47 11.45 10.83
N LEU A 75 -16.42 10.86 10.11
CA LEU A 75 -16.84 11.35 8.79
C LEU A 75 -17.43 12.75 8.90
N SER A 76 -18.34 13.01 9.83
CA SER A 76 -18.96 14.33 10.00
C SER A 76 -18.00 15.40 10.53
N GLY A 77 -17.01 15.00 11.36
CA GLY A 77 -15.96 15.87 11.89
C GLY A 77 -14.87 16.19 10.86
N TRP A 78 -14.34 15.16 10.20
CA TRP A 78 -13.30 15.29 9.17
C TRP A 78 -13.85 15.99 7.92
N LEU A 79 -15.05 15.62 7.47
CA LEU A 79 -15.70 16.26 6.31
C LEU A 79 -16.40 17.58 6.68
N GLY A 80 -16.30 18.03 7.93
CA GLY A 80 -16.85 19.32 8.39
C GLY A 80 -18.38 19.43 8.34
N GLN A 81 -19.09 18.33 8.09
CA GLN A 81 -20.55 18.29 7.95
C GLN A 81 -21.33 18.57 9.23
N LYS A 82 -20.68 18.67 10.40
CA LYS A 82 -21.39 18.96 11.68
C LYS A 82 -22.20 20.26 11.62
N LYS A 83 -21.78 21.25 10.81
CA LYS A 83 -22.53 22.52 10.65
C LYS A 83 -23.71 22.38 9.68
N VAL A 84 -23.57 21.60 8.60
CA VAL A 84 -24.61 21.39 7.57
C VAL A 84 -25.77 20.51 8.07
N LEU A 85 -25.48 19.58 9.00
CA LEU A 85 -26.49 18.67 9.55
C LEU A 85 -27.23 19.22 10.78
N LYS A 86 -26.75 20.33 11.37
CA LYS A 86 -27.36 20.97 12.54
C LYS A 86 -28.43 22.01 12.17
N ASP A 87 -28.49 22.39 10.90
CA ASP A 87 -29.43 23.39 10.35
C ASP A 87 -30.69 22.75 9.73
N ARG A 88 -31.02 21.50 10.08
CA ARG A 88 -32.29 20.85 9.73
C ARG A 88 -33.10 20.51 10.97
#